data_AF-A0A0C2FM42-F1
#
_entry.id   AF-A0A0C2FM42-F1
#
_cell.length_a   1.000
_cell.length_b   1.000
_cell.length_c   1.000
_cell.angle_alpha   90.00
_cell.angle_beta   90.00
_cell.angle_gamma   90.00
#
_symmetry.space_group_name_H-M   'P 1'
#
loop_
_entity.id
_entity.type
_entity.pdbx_description
1 polymer ?
#
loop_
_entity_poly.entity_id
_entity_poly.type
_entity_poly.pdbx_seq_one_letter_code
_entity_poly.pdbx_strand_id
1 'polypeptide(L)'
;MCEVTKVLLPGVSVFPDGSCLVPAGGLSICLSAQRHSVPVYILAAFYKITPFFVTDPMMVNPNKAPGVGFSHALDFSGLVEVPRPTFDLLPASLVTLYISNSACILPSHVYRLIGDYYHPEDVTES
;
A
#
# COMPACT_ATOMS: atom_id res chain seq x y z
N MET A 1 -11.16 -9.54 14.63
CA MET A 1 -10.45 -8.41 15.27
C MET A 1 -11.12 -7.95 16.58
N CYS A 2 -11.84 -8.81 17.31
CA CYS A 2 -12.74 -8.36 18.39
C CYS A 2 -12.06 -7.77 19.63
N GLU A 3 -10.76 -8.01 19.82
CA GLU A 3 -9.97 -7.44 20.93
C GLU A 3 -9.00 -6.34 20.47
N VAL A 4 -8.91 -6.09 19.16
CA VAL A 4 -7.96 -5.13 18.58
C VAL A 4 -8.59 -3.74 18.59
N THR A 5 -7.90 -2.79 19.21
CA THR A 5 -8.38 -1.40 19.30
C THR A 5 -7.91 -0.53 18.14
N LYS A 6 -6.73 -0.82 17.56
CA LYS A 6 -6.12 -0.05 16.48
C LYS A 6 -5.26 -0.97 15.61
N VAL A 7 -5.22 -0.69 14.31
CA VAL A 7 -4.32 -1.35 13.37
C VAL A 7 -3.24 -0.37 12.92
N LEU A 8 -1.99 -0.79 12.97
CA LEU A 8 -0.84 -0.02 12.52
C LEU A 8 -0.11 -0.79 11.43
N LEU A 9 0.05 -0.21 10.25
CA LEU A 9 0.75 -0.85 9.13
C LEU A 9 1.85 0.07 8.58
N PRO A 10 2.97 -0.50 8.11
CA PRO A 10 3.98 0.27 7.39
C PRO A 10 3.49 0.56 5.96
N GLY A 11 3.50 1.83 5.57
CA GLY A 11 3.31 2.24 4.18
C GLY A 11 4.63 2.13 3.42
N VAL A 12 4.60 1.58 2.20
CA VAL A 12 5.73 1.54 1.27
C VAL A 12 5.77 2.82 0.45
N SER A 13 4.63 3.16 -0.17
CA SER A 13 4.40 4.42 -0.88
C SER A 13 2.97 4.91 -0.63
N VAL A 14 2.76 6.22 -0.69
CA VAL A 14 1.44 6.85 -0.59
C VAL A 14 1.20 7.68 -1.85
N PHE A 15 0.07 7.44 -2.50
CA PHE A 15 -0.28 8.03 -3.77
C PHE A 15 -1.12 9.31 -3.61
N PRO A 16 -1.21 10.15 -4.66
CA PRO A 16 -1.90 11.43 -4.59
C PRO A 16 -3.41 11.32 -4.31
N ASP A 17 -4.03 10.20 -4.70
CA ASP A 17 -5.43 9.86 -4.43
C ASP A 17 -5.68 9.47 -2.97
N GLY A 18 -4.62 9.40 -2.15
CA GLY A 18 -4.66 8.97 -0.76
C GLY A 18 -4.62 7.45 -0.59
N SER A 19 -4.51 6.68 -1.67
CA SER A 19 -4.23 5.23 -1.60
C SER A 19 -2.77 4.99 -1.23
N CYS A 20 -2.44 3.78 -0.78
CA CYS A 20 -1.06 3.45 -0.44
C CYS A 20 -0.70 2.01 -0.76
N LEU A 21 0.58 1.75 -1.01
CA LEU A 21 1.12 0.40 -1.01
C LEU A 21 1.49 -0.02 0.39
N VAL A 22 1.08 -1.23 0.75
CA VAL A 22 1.47 -1.91 1.98
C VAL A 22 2.06 -3.27 1.62
N PRO A 23 2.86 -3.89 2.51
CA PRO A 23 3.30 -5.26 2.29
C PRO A 23 2.12 -6.21 2.07
N ALA A 24 2.34 -7.27 1.28
CA ALA A 24 1.31 -8.27 0.97
C ALA A 24 0.66 -8.82 2.24
N GLY A 25 -0.67 -8.97 2.21
CA GLY A 25 -1.52 -9.33 3.35
C GLY A 25 -2.10 -8.12 4.08
N GLY A 26 -1.58 -6.91 3.87
CA GLY A 26 -2.08 -5.68 4.49
C GLY A 26 -3.53 -5.37 4.13
N LEU A 27 -3.96 -5.67 2.89
CA LEU A 27 -5.34 -5.44 2.46
C LEU A 27 -6.33 -6.30 3.26
N SER A 28 -5.99 -7.57 3.49
CA SER A 28 -6.83 -8.50 4.27
C SER A 28 -7.01 -8.03 5.71
N ILE A 29 -5.94 -7.50 6.31
CA ILE A 29 -5.98 -6.91 7.65
C ILE A 29 -6.92 -5.70 7.66
N CYS A 30 -6.80 -4.79 6.68
CA CYS A 30 -7.63 -3.58 6.62
C CYS A 30 -9.11 -3.88 6.36
N LEU A 31 -9.42 -4.86 5.51
CA LEU A 31 -10.81 -5.30 5.27
C LEU A 31 -11.44 -5.88 6.54
N SER A 32 -10.66 -6.65 7.32
CA SER A 32 -11.10 -7.13 8.63
C SER A 32 -11.31 -5.96 9.61
N ALA A 33 -10.41 -4.99 9.61
CA ALA A 33 -10.50 -3.78 10.45
C ALA A 33 -11.76 -2.98 10.14
N GLN A 34 -12.04 -2.75 8.85
CA GLN A 34 -13.24 -2.07 8.40
C GLN A 34 -14.50 -2.79 8.88
N ARG A 35 -14.56 -4.11 8.75
CA ARG A 35 -15.72 -4.91 9.21
C ARG A 35 -15.94 -4.82 10.72
N HIS A 36 -14.86 -4.68 11.49
CA HIS A 36 -14.91 -4.52 12.94
C HIS A 36 -14.88 -3.06 13.42
N SER A 37 -14.99 -2.08 12.51
CA SER A 37 -14.92 -0.64 12.83
C SER A 37 -13.66 -0.24 13.61
N VAL A 38 -12.54 -0.92 13.34
CA VAL A 38 -11.24 -0.64 13.94
C VAL A 38 -10.49 0.35 13.06
N PRO A 39 -9.97 1.48 13.59
CA PRO A 39 -9.23 2.45 12.81
C PRO A 39 -7.87 1.90 12.35
N VAL A 40 -7.50 2.25 11.12
CA VAL A 40 -6.25 1.84 10.47
C VAL A 40 -5.34 3.04 10.30
N TYR A 41 -4.14 2.94 10.85
CA TYR A 41 -3.08 3.94 10.78
C TYR A 41 -1.94 3.43 9.90
N ILE A 42 -1.50 4.25 8.95
CA ILE A 42 -0.38 3.92 8.07
C ILE A 42 0.83 4.77 8.43
N LEU A 43 1.97 4.12 8.69
CA LEU A 43 3.24 4.78 8.93
C LEU A 43 3.91 5.10 7.59
N ALA A 44 3.91 6.37 7.20
CA ALA A 44 4.54 6.84 5.97
C ALA A 44 5.25 8.17 6.22
N ALA A 45 6.58 8.17 6.11
CA ALA A 45 7.38 9.39 6.16
C ALA A 45 7.21 10.19 4.86
N PHE A 46 7.55 11.50 4.88
CA PHE A 46 7.33 12.40 3.74
C PHE A 46 7.94 11.89 2.42
N TYR A 47 9.12 11.26 2.47
CA TYR A 47 9.81 10.75 1.28
C TYR A 47 9.11 9.55 0.60
N LYS A 48 8.10 8.97 1.25
CA LYS A 48 7.28 7.88 0.70
C LYS A 48 6.02 8.38 -0.02
N ILE A 49 5.72 9.67 0.06
CA ILE A 49 4.60 10.28 -0.66
C ILE A 49 5.04 10.48 -2.10
N THR A 50 4.35 9.89 -3.06
CA THR A 50 4.72 9.91 -4.47
C THR A 50 3.78 10.80 -5.26
N PRO A 51 4.27 11.57 -6.25
CA PRO A 51 3.44 12.44 -7.07
C PRO A 51 2.68 11.69 -8.19
N PHE A 52 3.02 10.42 -8.43
CA PHE A 52 2.47 9.63 -9.53
C PHE A 52 1.21 8.88 -9.13
N PHE A 53 0.25 8.81 -10.05
CA PHE A 53 -0.93 7.96 -9.91
C PHE A 53 -0.65 6.55 -10.43
N VAL A 54 -1.18 5.55 -9.73
CA VAL A 54 -1.18 4.17 -10.21
C VAL A 54 -2.47 3.93 -10.96
N THR A 55 -2.38 3.74 -12.28
CA THR A 55 -3.51 3.34 -13.12
C THR A 55 -3.80 1.85 -12.96
N ASP A 56 -2.76 1.01 -12.96
CA ASP A 56 -2.88 -0.45 -12.88
C ASP A 56 -2.18 -1.02 -11.64
N PRO A 57 -2.91 -1.72 -10.75
CA PRO A 57 -2.35 -2.37 -9.56
C PRO A 57 -1.24 -3.39 -9.85
N MET A 58 -1.18 -3.92 -11.08
CA MET A 58 -0.15 -4.87 -11.50
C MET A 58 1.22 -4.20 -11.69
N MET A 59 1.26 -2.90 -12.02
CA MET A 59 2.52 -2.16 -12.21
C MET A 59 3.34 -2.05 -10.93
N VAL A 60 2.65 -1.97 -9.80
CA VAL A 60 3.23 -1.82 -8.45
C VAL A 60 3.47 -3.15 -7.76
N ASN A 61 3.09 -4.26 -8.38
CA ASN A 61 3.24 -5.59 -7.82
C ASN A 61 4.22 -6.44 -8.62
N PRO A 62 5.53 -6.25 -8.41
CA PRO A 62 6.52 -7.09 -9.05
C PRO A 62 6.38 -8.53 -8.54
N ASN A 63 5.92 -9.45 -9.39
CA ASN A 63 5.93 -10.89 -9.15
C ASN A 63 7.37 -11.43 -9.32
N LYS A 64 8.31 -10.93 -8.49
CA LYS A 64 9.76 -11.02 -8.71
C LYS A 64 10.48 -12.15 -7.97
N ALA A 65 9.78 -12.97 -7.20
CA ALA A 65 10.44 -13.98 -6.34
C ALA A 65 10.27 -15.42 -6.90
N PRO A 66 11.28 -16.29 -6.78
CA PRO A 66 11.16 -17.71 -7.15
C PRO A 66 10.02 -18.33 -6.34
N GLY A 67 9.05 -19.01 -6.98
CA GLY A 67 7.79 -19.48 -6.38
C GLY A 67 7.92 -20.09 -4.99
N VAL A 68 6.86 -20.01 -4.15
CA VAL A 68 6.94 -20.51 -2.77
C VAL A 68 7.28 -21.99 -2.83
N GLY A 69 8.44 -22.38 -2.27
CA GLY A 69 8.85 -23.76 -2.25
C GLY A 69 7.86 -24.58 -1.44
N PHE A 70 7.12 -25.46 -2.10
CA PHE A 70 6.34 -26.51 -1.47
C PHE A 70 6.95 -27.87 -1.83
N SER A 71 6.58 -28.92 -1.10
CA SER A 71 7.17 -30.26 -1.20
C SER A 71 7.09 -30.90 -2.60
N HIS A 72 6.35 -30.30 -3.54
CA HIS A 72 6.20 -30.73 -4.93
C HIS A 72 6.44 -29.62 -5.96
N ALA A 73 7.11 -28.52 -5.58
CA ALA A 73 7.30 -27.38 -6.48
C ALA A 73 8.01 -27.74 -7.80
N LEU A 74 8.90 -28.74 -7.78
CA LEU A 74 9.57 -29.25 -8.97
C LEU A 74 8.63 -30.08 -9.86
N ASP A 75 7.75 -30.88 -9.28
CA ASP A 75 6.81 -31.75 -10.00
C ASP A 75 5.76 -30.93 -10.78
N PHE A 76 5.43 -29.73 -10.29
CA PHE A 76 4.46 -28.81 -10.89
C PHE A 76 5.11 -27.63 -11.62
N SER A 77 6.43 -27.65 -11.79
CA SER A 77 7.16 -26.61 -12.52
C SER A 77 6.68 -26.54 -13.98
N GLY A 78 6.15 -25.38 -14.39
CA GLY A 78 5.58 -25.18 -15.73
C GLY A 78 4.16 -25.71 -15.93
N LEU A 79 3.57 -26.39 -14.93
CA LEU A 79 2.17 -26.84 -14.96
C LEU A 79 1.24 -25.89 -14.22
N VAL A 80 1.76 -25.13 -13.25
CA VAL A 80 0.98 -24.21 -12.40
C VAL A 80 1.70 -22.87 -12.31
N GLU A 81 0.95 -21.79 -12.49
CA GLU A 81 1.41 -20.44 -12.16
C GLU A 81 1.05 -20.13 -10.70
N VAL A 82 2.07 -19.82 -9.89
CA VAL A 82 1.89 -19.43 -8.49
C VAL A 82 2.14 -17.93 -8.34
N PRO A 83 1.09 -17.10 -8.23
CA PRO A 83 1.28 -15.67 -8.06
C PRO A 83 1.87 -15.38 -6.67
N ARG A 84 2.92 -14.56 -6.62
CA ARG A 84 3.44 -14.04 -5.35
C ARG A 84 3.45 -12.50 -5.37
N PRO A 85 2.35 -11.86 -4.94
CA PRO A 85 2.34 -10.43 -4.75
C PRO A 85 3.32 -10.03 -3.65
N THR A 86 4.13 -9.00 -3.88
CA THR A 86 5.03 -8.41 -2.87
C THR A 86 4.31 -7.35 -2.05
N PHE A 87 3.41 -6.61 -2.70
CA PHE A 87 2.67 -5.50 -2.11
C PHE A 87 1.18 -5.63 -2.39
N ASP A 88 0.37 -5.08 -1.50
CA ASP A 88 -1.05 -4.87 -1.70
C ASP A 88 -1.31 -3.37 -1.89
N LEU A 89 -2.21 -3.04 -2.81
CA LEU A 89 -2.74 -1.70 -2.96
C LEU A 89 -3.91 -1.50 -1.99
N LEU A 90 -3.77 -0.54 -1.08
CA LEU A 90 -4.79 -0.19 -0.11
C LEU A 90 -5.52 1.09 -0.54
N PRO A 91 -6.84 1.05 -0.76
CA PRO A 91 -7.61 2.25 -1.09
C PRO A 91 -7.68 3.21 0.09
N ALA A 92 -7.76 4.51 -0.22
CA ALA A 92 -7.84 5.59 0.77
C ALA A 92 -9.00 5.42 1.77
N SER A 93 -10.11 4.80 1.35
CA SER A 93 -11.30 4.57 2.17
C SER A 93 -11.08 3.62 3.35
N LEU A 94 -10.04 2.79 3.30
CA LEU A 94 -9.69 1.87 4.38
C LEU A 94 -8.68 2.48 5.36
N VAL A 95 -8.10 3.63 5.03
CA VAL A 95 -7.09 4.31 5.86
C VAL A 95 -7.75 5.41 6.67
N THR A 96 -7.56 5.39 7.98
CA THR A 96 -8.03 6.46 8.86
C THR A 96 -7.08 7.66 8.83
N LEU A 97 -5.78 7.40 8.93
CA LEU A 97 -4.78 8.46 9.05
C LEU A 97 -3.38 7.97 8.66
N TYR A 98 -2.63 8.83 7.98
CA TYR A 98 -1.19 8.64 7.75
C TYR A 98 -0.40 9.34 8.85
N ILE A 99 0.57 8.65 9.43
CA ILE A 99 1.48 9.20 10.43
C ILE A 99 2.84 9.37 9.77
N SER A 100 3.26 10.63 9.62
CA SER A 100 4.61 11.00 9.15
C SER A 100 5.46 11.49 10.32
N ASN A 101 6.73 11.75 10.03
CA ASN A 101 7.70 12.32 10.97
C ASN A 101 7.38 13.75 11.40
N SER A 102 6.65 14.51 10.58
CA SER A 102 6.36 15.92 10.82
C SER A 102 4.89 16.17 11.18
N ALA A 103 3.97 15.37 10.64
CA ALA A 103 2.55 15.60 10.79
C ALA A 103 1.72 14.32 10.66
N CYS A 104 0.49 14.39 11.15
CA CYS A 104 -0.54 13.42 10.81
C CYS A 104 -1.34 13.94 9.62
N ILE A 105 -1.50 13.11 8.60
CA ILE A 105 -2.03 13.48 7.29
C ILE A 105 -3.31 12.69 7.03
N LEU A 106 -4.40 13.40 6.75
CA LEU A 106 -5.63 12.77 6.26
C LEU A 106 -5.44 12.31 4.82
N PRO A 107 -5.98 11.14 4.41
CA PRO A 107 -5.87 10.66 3.03
C PRO A 107 -6.31 11.70 1.99
N SER A 108 -7.35 12.49 2.28
CA SER A 108 -7.84 13.57 1.41
C SER A 108 -6.88 14.76 1.25
N HIS A 109 -5.93 14.94 2.18
CA HIS A 109 -4.97 16.04 2.16
C HIS A 109 -3.64 15.66 1.50
N VAL A 110 -3.44 14.40 1.13
CA VAL A 110 -2.19 13.93 0.51
C VAL A 110 -1.88 14.70 -0.78
N TYR A 111 -2.88 14.94 -1.62
CA TYR A 111 -2.71 15.72 -2.86
C TYR A 111 -2.14 17.14 -2.61
N ARG A 112 -2.60 17.81 -1.54
CA ARG A 112 -2.11 19.16 -1.21
C ARG A 112 -0.62 19.15 -0.88
N LEU A 113 -0.16 18.10 -0.20
CA LEU A 113 1.23 17.97 0.21
C LEU A 113 2.17 17.74 -0.96
N ILE A 114 1.67 17.16 -2.06
CA ILE A 114 2.48 16.98 -3.26
C ILE A 114 2.92 18.34 -3.82
N GLY A 115 2.03 19.34 -3.82
CA GLY A 115 2.40 20.70 -4.22
C GLY A 115 3.39 21.40 -3.28
N ASP A 116 3.46 20.97 -2.02
CA ASP A 116 4.44 21.49 -1.05
C ASP A 116 5.81 20.77 -1.17
N TYR A 117 5.84 19.53 -1.67
CA TYR A 117 7.06 18.69 -1.71
C TYR A 117 7.70 18.54 -3.09
N TYR A 118 6.94 18.65 -4.17
CA TYR A 118 7.40 18.41 -5.53
C TYR A 118 7.22 19.65 -6.40
N HIS A 119 8.17 19.90 -7.30
CA HIS A 119 7.99 20.94 -8.31
C HIS A 119 6.97 20.44 -9.35
N PRO A 120 6.05 21.30 -9.83
CA PRO A 120 5.03 20.87 -10.80
C PRO A 120 5.60 20.28 -12.10
N GLU A 121 6.81 20.69 -12.50
CA GLU A 121 7.48 20.16 -13.70
C GLU A 121 7.94 18.70 -13.51
N ASP A 122 8.27 18.28 -12.28
CA ASP A 122 8.74 16.92 -11.98
C ASP A 122 7.59 15.89 -11.96
N VAL A 123 6.35 16.37 -11.86
CA VAL A 123 5.15 15.51 -11.82
C VAL A 123 4.73 15.08 -13.23
N THR A 124 5.18 15.80 -14.26
CA THR A 124 4.72 15.62 -15.64
C THR A 124 5.55 14.66 -16.49
N GLU A 125 6.48 13.90 -15.91
CA GLU A 125 7.31 12.98 -16.70
C GLU A 125 6.70 11.57 -16.89
N SER A 126 6.49 11.26 -18.17
CA SER A 126 6.18 9.98 -18.88
C SER A 126 4.75 9.42 -18.83
#